data_AF-A0A2N1A504-F1
#
_entry.id   AF-A0A2N1A504-F1
#
_cell.length_a   1.000
_cell.length_b   1.000
_cell.length_c   1.000
_cell.angle_alpha   90.00
_cell.angle_beta   90.00
_cell.angle_gamma   90.00
#
_symmetry.space_group_name_H-M   'P 1'
#
loop_
_entity.id
_entity.type
_entity.pdbx_description
1 polymer ?
#
loop_
_entity_poly.entity_id
_entity_poly.type
_entity_poly.pdbx_seq_one_letter_code
_entity_poly.pdbx_strand_id
1 'polypeptide(L)'
;MTQSCDSLISLSDTPYYHCISRCVRRAFLCGNDKYTGQSFEHRRQWVIDRVKYLTDVFSIEVCAYAIMSNHYHLVLFVNEKRSEKDLDTRKL
;
A
#
# COMPACT_ATOMS: atom_id res chain seq x y z
N MET A 1 7.77 -4.76 -23.06
CA MET A 1 7.77 -3.29 -23.24
C MET A 1 7.49 -2.64 -21.90
N THR A 2 8.20 -1.57 -21.54
CA THR A 2 7.98 -0.79 -20.31
C THR A 2 6.95 0.30 -20.58
N GLN A 3 5.85 0.32 -19.83
CA GLN A 3 4.85 1.40 -19.90
C GLN A 3 5.23 2.53 -18.94
N SER A 4 4.86 3.77 -19.27
CA SER A 4 5.07 4.91 -18.37
C SER A 4 4.15 4.79 -17.16
N CYS A 5 4.63 5.18 -15.97
CA CYS A 5 3.81 5.14 -14.75
C CYS A 5 2.52 5.97 -14.91
N ASP A 6 2.57 7.07 -15.66
CA ASP A 6 1.42 7.94 -15.93
C ASP A 6 0.31 7.20 -16.69
N SER A 7 0.65 6.17 -17.48
CA SER A 7 -0.33 5.35 -18.20
C SER A 7 -0.94 4.23 -17.37
N LEU A 8 -0.48 3.99 -16.13
CA LEU A 8 -0.93 2.87 -15.29
C LEU A 8 -2.18 3.22 -14.46
N ILE A 9 -2.54 4.49 -14.37
CA ILE A 9 -3.62 4.98 -13.49
C ILE A 9 -4.64 5.75 -14.35
N SER A 10 -5.89 5.32 -14.28
CA SER A 10 -7.02 5.91 -15.00
C SER A 10 -8.27 5.87 -14.12
N LEU A 11 -8.57 6.98 -13.45
CA LEU A 11 -9.73 7.07 -12.55
C LEU A 11 -11.07 7.02 -13.31
N SER A 12 -11.07 7.37 -14.60
CA SER A 12 -12.25 7.21 -15.46
C SER A 12 -12.61 5.75 -15.70
N ASP A 13 -11.63 4.84 -15.69
CA ASP A 13 -11.86 3.42 -15.93
C ASP A 13 -12.19 2.68 -14.63
N THR A 14 -11.43 2.95 -13.56
CA THR A 14 -11.68 2.37 -12.24
C THR A 14 -11.05 3.21 -11.13
N PRO A 15 -11.75 3.39 -10.01
CA PRO A 15 -11.15 3.96 -8.81
C PRO A 15 -10.43 2.90 -7.95
N TYR A 16 -10.54 1.62 -8.29
CA TYR A 16 -9.95 0.50 -7.54
C TYR A 16 -8.65 -0.01 -8.16
N TYR A 17 -7.63 -0.21 -7.31
CA TYR A 17 -6.30 -0.65 -7.74
C TYR A 17 -5.73 -1.73 -6.83
N HIS A 18 -5.12 -2.74 -7.44
CA HIS A 18 -4.37 -3.78 -6.72
C HIS A 18 -2.87 -3.46 -6.72
N CYS A 19 -2.35 -3.01 -5.58
CA CYS A 19 -0.94 -2.71 -5.40
C CYS A 19 -0.22 -3.89 -4.75
N ILE A 20 0.97 -4.21 -5.27
CA ILE A 20 1.79 -5.32 -4.78
C ILE A 20 3.21 -4.82 -4.61
N SER A 21 3.83 -5.11 -3.48
CA SER A 21 5.26 -4.88 -3.28
C SER A 21 5.90 -6.13 -2.70
N ARG A 22 7.06 -6.49 -3.23
CA ARG A 22 7.81 -7.68 -2.85
C ARG A 22 9.22 -7.31 -2.41
N CYS A 23 9.66 -7.90 -1.32
CA CYS A 23 11.06 -7.88 -0.91
C CYS A 23 11.88 -8.79 -1.83
N VAL A 24 13.03 -8.28 -2.28
CA VAL A 24 13.99 -9.04 -3.11
C VAL A 24 15.18 -9.51 -2.28
N ARG A 25 16.05 -10.34 -2.86
CA ARG A 25 17.31 -10.79 -2.24
C ARG A 25 17.17 -11.41 -0.84
N ARG A 26 16.12 -12.22 -0.64
CA ARG A 26 15.82 -12.89 0.65
C ARG A 26 15.59 -11.92 1.83
N ALA A 27 15.29 -10.65 1.57
CA ALA A 27 14.79 -9.79 2.62
C ALA A 27 13.37 -10.23 3.03
N PHE A 28 13.13 -10.35 4.34
CA PHE A 28 11.83 -10.66 4.90
C PHE A 28 11.16 -9.37 5.36
N LEU A 29 9.94 -9.14 4.87
CA LEU A 29 9.05 -8.11 5.38
C LEU A 29 8.64 -8.45 6.82
N CYS A 30 8.24 -9.71 7.03
CA CYS A 30 7.88 -10.30 8.31
C CYS A 30 8.11 -11.83 8.26
N GLY A 31 7.74 -12.57 9.31
CA GLY A 31 7.99 -14.02 9.38
C GLY A 31 9.38 -14.38 9.88
N ASN A 32 9.67 -15.68 9.83
CA ASN A 32 10.91 -16.25 10.35
C ASN A 32 11.88 -16.53 9.20
N ASP A 33 13.11 -16.03 9.32
CA ASP A 33 14.20 -16.40 8.44
C ASP A 33 14.74 -17.77 8.84
N LYS A 34 14.61 -18.75 7.94
CA LYS A 34 15.05 -20.13 8.17
C LYS A 34 16.57 -20.30 8.19
N TYR A 35 17.33 -19.35 7.64
CA TYR A 35 18.79 -19.44 7.58
C TYR A 35 19.44 -18.91 8.86
N THR A 36 18.98 -17.75 9.34
CA THR A 36 19.51 -17.11 10.55
C THR A 36 18.75 -17.49 11.83
N GLY A 37 17.53 -18.03 11.69
CA GLY A 37 16.62 -18.29 12.81
C GLY A 37 15.94 -17.03 13.35
N GLN A 38 16.22 -15.84 12.78
CA GLN A 38 15.68 -14.58 13.28
C GLN A 38 14.19 -14.42 12.91
N SER A 39 13.39 -13.97 13.87
CA SER A 39 11.99 -13.62 13.63
C SER A 39 11.82 -12.13 13.36
N PHE A 40 11.14 -11.81 12.27
CA PHE A 40 10.72 -10.46 11.87
C PHE A 40 9.21 -10.27 12.01
N GLU A 41 8.51 -11.17 12.70
CA GLU A 41 7.04 -11.16 12.78
C GLU A 41 6.48 -9.86 13.38
N HIS A 42 7.21 -9.23 14.30
CA HIS A 42 6.87 -7.93 14.88
C HIS A 42 6.64 -6.82 13.84
N ARG A 43 7.27 -6.91 12.67
CA ARG A 43 7.13 -5.92 11.58
C ARG A 43 5.78 -5.99 10.90
N ARG A 44 5.04 -7.11 11.00
CA ARG A 44 3.71 -7.25 10.38
C ARG A 44 2.78 -6.14 10.86
N GLN A 45 2.73 -5.93 12.17
CA GLN A 45 1.87 -4.90 12.75
C GLN A 45 2.29 -3.50 12.29
N TRP A 46 3.61 -3.23 12.22
CA TRP A 46 4.11 -1.95 11.72
C TRP A 46 3.70 -1.67 10.28
N VAL A 47 3.66 -2.68 9.43
CA VAL A 47 3.17 -2.55 8.05
C VAL A 47 1.68 -2.24 8.04
N ILE A 48 0.87 -2.93 8.85
CA ILE A 48 -0.57 -2.65 8.97
C ILE A 48 -0.81 -1.22 9.45
N ASP A 49 -0.14 -0.81 10.52
CA ASP A 49 -0.28 0.52 11.11
C ASP A 49 0.15 1.60 10.11
N ARG A 50 1.23 1.35 9.35
CA ARG A 50 1.68 2.26 8.30
C ARG A 50 0.66 2.37 7.18
N VAL A 51 0.08 1.26 6.71
CA VAL A 51 -0.97 1.27 5.69
C VAL A 51 -2.18 2.07 6.16
N LYS A 52 -2.62 1.86 7.40
CA LYS A 52 -3.74 2.62 7.99
C LYS A 52 -3.42 4.10 8.13
N TYR A 53 -2.22 4.45 8.58
CA TYR A 53 -1.81 5.86 8.64
C TYR A 53 -1.82 6.52 7.25
N LEU A 54 -1.42 5.80 6.20
CA LEU A 54 -1.41 6.34 4.85
C LEU A 54 -2.83 6.61 4.32
N THR A 55 -3.84 5.85 4.73
CA THR A 55 -5.24 6.17 4.40
C THR A 55 -5.74 7.43 5.12
N ASP A 56 -5.13 7.80 6.25
CA ASP A 56 -5.48 9.05 6.94
C ASP A 56 -4.83 10.27 6.27
N VAL A 57 -3.63 10.10 5.71
CA VAL A 57 -2.87 11.18 5.06
C VAL A 57 -3.28 11.42 3.61
N PHE A 58 -3.56 10.35 2.88
CA PHE A 58 -3.92 10.40 1.47
C PHE A 58 -5.41 10.16 1.28
N SER A 59 -5.99 10.69 0.22
CA SER A 59 -7.40 10.49 -0.13
C SER A 59 -7.63 9.12 -0.78
N ILE A 60 -7.22 8.06 -0.07
CA ILE A 60 -7.37 6.65 -0.46
C ILE A 60 -7.97 5.83 0.68
N GLU A 61 -8.58 4.70 0.34
CA GLU A 61 -9.13 3.72 1.27
C GLU A 61 -8.55 2.34 0.98
N VAL A 62 -8.46 1.49 2.01
CA VAL A 62 -8.01 0.10 1.86
C VAL A 62 -9.22 -0.82 1.93
N CYS A 63 -9.60 -1.39 0.78
CA CYS A 63 -10.73 -2.31 0.67
C CYS A 63 -10.36 -3.72 1.18
N ALA A 64 -9.14 -4.16 0.89
CA ALA A 64 -8.61 -5.44 1.34
C ALA A 64 -7.08 -5.40 1.41
N TYR A 65 -6.48 -6.22 2.26
CA TYR A 65 -5.03 -6.39 2.31
C TYR A 65 -4.65 -7.83 2.65
N ALA A 66 -3.48 -8.24 2.20
CA ALA A 66 -2.83 -9.49 2.61
C ALA A 66 -1.33 -9.23 2.81
N ILE A 67 -0.82 -9.56 3.99
CA ILE A 67 0.60 -9.39 4.33
C ILE A 67 1.23 -10.76 4.48
N MET A 68 2.27 -11.01 3.69
CA MET A 68 3.03 -12.25 3.69
C MET A 68 4.47 -11.95 4.13
N SER A 69 5.25 -13.01 4.34
CA SER A 69 6.62 -12.87 4.87
C SER A 69 7.57 -12.10 3.96
N ASN A 70 7.35 -12.12 2.64
CA ASN A 70 8.22 -11.47 1.65
C ASN A 70 7.49 -10.47 0.74
N HIS A 71 6.18 -10.27 0.91
CA HIS A 71 5.42 -9.32 0.10
C HIS A 71 4.08 -8.98 0.74
N TYR A 72 3.43 -7.95 0.21
CA TYR A 72 2.05 -7.65 0.54
C TYR A 72 1.24 -7.34 -0.72
N HIS A 73 -0.08 -7.47 -0.57
CA HIS A 73 -1.09 -7.10 -1.54
C HIS A 73 -2.04 -6.11 -0.88
N LEU A 74 -2.34 -5.00 -1.54
CA LEU A 74 -3.32 -4.00 -1.10
C LEU A 74 -4.34 -3.78 -2.22
N VAL A 75 -5.62 -3.85 -1.91
CA VAL A 75 -6.69 -3.36 -2.77
C VAL A 75 -7.07 -1.99 -2.25
N LEU A 76 -6.79 -0.97 -3.05
CA LEU A 76 -7.00 0.43 -2.72
C LEU A 76 -8.16 1.00 -3.54
N PHE A 77 -8.86 1.96 -2.94
CA PHE A 77 -9.84 2.80 -3.61
C PHE A 77 -9.38 4.26 -3.54
N VAL A 78 -9.41 4.97 -4.67
CA VAL A 78 -9.09 6.40 -4.74
C VAL A 78 -10.36 7.22 -4.50
N ASN A 79 -10.35 8.06 -3.47
CA ASN A 79 -11.49 8.88 -3.07
C ASN A 79 -11.32 10.32 -3.57
N GLU A 80 -11.75 10.57 -4.81
CA GLU A 80 -11.66 11.89 -5.47
C GLU A 80 -12.41 12.98 -4.69
N LYS A 81 -13.60 12.67 -4.16
CA LYS A 81 -14.40 13.63 -3.39
C LYS A 81 -13.68 14.13 -2.15
N ARG A 82 -12.98 13.23 -1.45
CA ARG A 82 -12.16 13.60 -0.29
C ARG A 82 -10.96 14.45 -0.73
N SER A 83 -10.32 14.12 -1.85
CA SER A 83 -9.20 14.89 -2.39
C SER A 83 -9.59 16.34 -2.68
N GLU A 84 -10.73 16.56 -3.32
CA GLU A 84 -11.26 17.90 -3.63
C GLU A 84 -11.48 18.71 -2.33
N LYS A 85 -12.11 18.09 -1.33
CA LYS A 85 -12.35 18.72 -0.02
C LYS A 85 -11.05 19.05 0.73
N ASP A 86 -10.08 18.15 0.71
CA ASP A 86 -8.79 18.33 1.38
C ASP A 86 -7.99 19.48 0.74
N LEU A 87 -8.09 19.67 -0.58
CA LEU A 87 -7.48 20.79 -1.30
C LEU A 87 -8.12 22.13 -0.95
N ASP A 88 -9.44 22.19 -0.79
CA ASP A 88 -10.13 23.41 -0.38
C ASP A 88 -9.79 23.81 1.06
N THR A 89 -9.64 22.83 1.95
CA THR A 89 -9.30 23.08 3.36
C THR A 89 -7.88 23.63 3.54
N ARG A 90 -6.96 23.35 2.61
CA ARG A 90 -5.57 23.86 2.62
C ARG A 90 -5.41 25.27 2.02
N LYS A 91 -6.46 25.82 1.40
CA LYS A 91 -6.45 27.17 0.82
C LYS A 91 -6.93 28.27 1.80
N LEU A 92 -7.31 27.88 3.02
CA LEU A 92 -7.64 28.77 4.14
C LEU A 92 -6.46 28.87 5.10
#